data_AF-A0A2T2T2L2-F1
#
_entry.id   AF-A0A2T2T2L2-F1
#
_cell.length_a   1.000
_cell.length_b   1.000
_cell.length_c   1.000
_cell.angle_alpha   90.00
_cell.angle_beta   90.00
_cell.angle_gamma   90.00
#
_symmetry.space_group_name_H-M   'P 1'
#
loop_
_entity.id
_entity.type
_entity.pdbx_description
1 polymer ?
#
loop_
_entity_poly.entity_id
_entity_poly.type
_entity_poly.pdbx_seq_one_letter_code
_entity_poly.pdbx_strand_id
1 'polypeptide(L)'
;DLHYAFTVRNQFLTSLSTMKAAVEMRTDLLEYQRDFFANREEALQDTEAEAFVVGHSEQPTRARALAQMLERHDVQMFDLGETVQTNGKTFRPGEAYMVPLDQPQGRFVKAAMERTSSYPDSIFYDVSTWTMPLAFGVEHAAVSDAPTRGDRIEDVSFREGTVVGGRSEYTYIVPWGNYYAPRAVQRLHNNDIRPRVMTDPLTARVNGSSQSFDRGAIVVQVQQRGVSPDTIHSVVQRIAEEDYVDVYAVDQGMTPQGPDLGSRNSSILEPPEVAIVTGTGGGSRYGGTSAYNAGEVWHL
;
A
#
# COMPACT_ATOMS: atom_id res chain seq x y z
N ASP A 1 24.40 -0.24 40.36
CA ASP A 1 22.94 -0.36 40.32
C ASP A 1 22.31 0.67 39.40
N LEU A 2 21.42 0.21 38.51
CA LEU A 2 20.66 1.02 37.58
C LEU A 2 19.28 1.28 38.20
N HIS A 3 19.04 2.49 38.68
CA HIS A 3 17.75 2.89 39.25
C HIS A 3 16.95 3.72 38.24
N TYR A 4 15.62 3.70 38.33
CA TYR A 4 14.74 4.47 37.43
C TYR A 4 15.07 5.98 37.43
N ALA A 5 15.35 6.57 38.60
CA ALA A 5 15.78 7.97 38.67
C ALA A 5 17.11 8.24 37.94
N PHE A 6 18.02 7.26 37.93
CA PHE A 6 19.28 7.35 37.19
C PHE A 6 19.03 7.31 35.68
N THR A 7 18.15 6.41 35.18
CA THR A 7 17.85 6.33 33.74
C THR A 7 17.16 7.58 33.21
N VAL A 8 16.21 8.15 33.97
CA VAL A 8 15.55 9.41 33.61
C VAL A 8 16.56 10.55 33.53
N ARG A 9 17.42 10.70 34.55
CA ARG A 9 18.49 11.72 34.54
C ARG A 9 19.46 11.51 33.38
N ASN A 10 19.83 10.26 33.11
CA ASN A 10 20.75 9.93 32.02
C ASN A 10 20.14 10.29 30.65
N GLN A 11 18.88 9.91 30.39
CA GLN A 11 18.19 10.29 29.14
C GLN A 11 18.14 11.81 28.97
N PHE A 12 17.78 12.55 30.02
CA PHE A 12 17.77 14.01 29.98
C PHE A 12 19.14 14.60 29.63
N LEU A 13 20.21 14.15 30.30
CA LEU A 13 21.58 14.60 30.03
C LEU A 13 22.04 14.24 28.61
N THR A 14 21.70 13.03 28.13
CA THR A 14 21.96 12.61 26.76
C THR A 14 21.27 13.54 25.78
N SER A 15 19.98 13.85 25.97
CA SER A 15 19.26 14.80 25.09
C SER A 15 19.91 16.17 25.05
N LEU A 16 20.35 16.71 26.19
CA LEU A 16 21.10 17.98 26.24
C LEU A 16 22.43 17.89 25.46
N SER A 17 23.16 16.78 25.63
CA SER A 17 24.42 16.56 24.92
C SER A 17 24.24 16.44 23.40
N THR A 18 23.17 15.77 22.95
CA THR A 18 22.80 15.66 21.53
C THR A 18 22.47 17.03 20.94
N MET A 19 21.69 17.86 21.65
CA MET A 19 21.39 19.22 21.19
C MET A 19 22.65 20.08 21.10
N LYS A 20 23.54 19.98 22.09
CA LYS A 20 24.82 20.70 22.07
C LYS A 20 25.67 20.26 20.88
N ALA A 21 25.80 18.94 20.65
CA ALA A 21 26.54 18.40 19.51
C ALA A 21 25.95 18.85 18.17
N ALA A 22 24.63 18.86 18.02
CA ALA A 22 23.97 19.33 16.80
C ALA A 22 24.27 20.81 16.49
N VAL A 23 24.36 21.66 17.52
CA VAL A 23 24.75 23.07 17.37
C VAL A 23 26.24 23.20 17.02
N GLU A 24 27.11 22.47 17.72
CA GLU A 24 28.56 22.50 17.49
C GLU A 24 28.93 21.97 16.09
N MET A 25 28.20 20.96 15.60
CA MET A 25 28.39 20.35 14.27
C MET A 25 27.49 20.97 13.18
N ARG A 26 26.89 22.15 13.43
CA ARG A 26 25.94 22.77 12.50
C ARG A 26 26.50 22.90 11.08
N THR A 27 27.76 23.31 10.94
CA THR A 27 28.38 23.50 9.61
C THR A 27 28.49 22.17 8.89
N ASP A 28 29.03 21.14 9.54
CA ASP A 28 29.19 19.79 8.95
C ASP A 28 27.83 19.19 8.53
N LEU A 29 26.81 19.31 9.38
CA LEU A 29 25.46 18.81 9.08
C LEU A 29 24.83 19.53 7.87
N LEU A 30 25.03 20.84 7.75
CA LEU A 30 24.55 21.62 6.60
C LEU A 30 25.34 21.30 5.34
N GLU A 31 26.64 21.07 5.45
CA GLU A 31 27.49 20.63 4.34
C GLU A 31 27.06 19.25 3.85
N TYR A 32 26.82 18.29 4.75
CA TYR A 32 26.29 16.98 4.36
C TYR A 32 24.94 17.09 3.66
N GLN A 33 24.02 17.93 4.16
CA GLN A 33 22.74 18.13 3.50
C GLN A 33 22.93 18.75 2.11
N ARG A 34 23.74 19.80 1.98
CA ARG A 34 24.05 20.42 0.68
C ARG A 34 24.65 19.42 -0.29
N ASP A 35 25.69 18.72 0.14
CA ASP A 35 26.48 17.81 -0.70
C ASP A 35 25.67 16.59 -1.10
N PHE A 36 24.73 16.13 -0.27
CA PHE A 36 23.80 15.07 -0.62
C PHE A 36 23.04 15.37 -1.92
N PHE A 37 22.59 16.61 -2.11
CA PHE A 37 21.87 17.05 -3.31
C PHE A 37 22.82 17.55 -4.41
N ALA A 38 23.90 18.28 -4.06
CA ALA A 38 24.83 18.84 -5.03
C ALA A 38 25.63 17.76 -5.76
N ASN A 39 26.00 16.67 -5.08
CA ASN A 39 26.77 15.57 -5.66
C ASN A 39 25.86 14.45 -6.18
N ARG A 40 24.64 14.79 -6.62
CA ARG A 40 23.69 13.83 -7.21
C ARG A 40 24.32 13.02 -8.33
N GLU A 41 25.02 13.67 -9.25
CA GLU A 41 25.61 13.01 -10.42
C GLU A 41 26.58 11.91 -10.02
N GLU A 42 27.46 12.17 -9.04
CA GLU A 42 28.36 11.18 -8.46
C GLU A 42 27.60 9.97 -7.91
N ALA A 43 26.49 10.21 -7.20
CA ALA A 43 25.67 9.16 -6.62
C ALA A 43 24.86 8.34 -7.65
N LEU A 44 24.83 8.77 -8.91
CA LEU A 44 24.14 8.10 -10.02
C LEU A 44 25.11 7.42 -11.01
N GLN A 45 26.43 7.54 -10.84
CA GLN A 45 27.42 7.01 -11.79
C GLN A 45 27.44 5.47 -11.90
N ASP A 46 26.96 4.79 -10.88
CA ASP A 46 26.92 3.33 -10.74
C ASP A 46 25.58 2.73 -11.17
N THR A 47 24.62 3.54 -11.64
CA THR A 47 23.36 3.07 -12.22
C THR A 47 23.27 3.41 -13.70
N GLU A 48 22.79 2.45 -14.49
CA GLU A 48 22.47 2.67 -15.91
C GLU A 48 21.04 3.21 -16.08
N ALA A 49 20.26 3.34 -15.01
CA ALA A 49 18.89 3.84 -15.08
C ALA A 49 18.90 5.38 -15.15
N GLU A 50 18.16 5.95 -16.10
CA GLU A 50 17.89 7.39 -16.16
C GLU A 50 16.51 7.72 -15.57
N ALA A 51 15.60 6.76 -15.55
CA ALA A 51 14.28 6.90 -14.95
C ALA A 51 13.72 5.56 -14.48
N PHE A 52 12.67 5.63 -13.67
CA PHE A 52 11.81 4.50 -13.35
C PHE A 52 10.41 4.73 -13.91
N VAL A 53 9.76 3.66 -14.35
CA VAL A 53 8.36 3.65 -14.79
C VAL A 53 7.56 2.81 -13.81
N VAL A 54 6.42 3.33 -13.32
CA VAL A 54 5.53 2.65 -12.37
C VAL A 54 4.14 2.55 -12.97
N GLY A 55 3.68 1.33 -13.26
CA GLY A 55 2.35 1.06 -13.78
C GLY A 55 1.27 1.27 -12.71
N HIS A 56 0.15 1.87 -13.10
CA HIS A 56 -0.98 2.13 -12.21
C HIS A 56 -2.33 1.68 -12.81
N SER A 57 -2.36 1.01 -13.95
CA SER A 57 -3.60 0.50 -14.57
C SER A 57 -4.20 -0.67 -13.78
N GLU A 58 -3.39 -1.64 -13.38
CA GLU A 58 -3.85 -2.83 -12.65
C GLU A 58 -4.08 -2.57 -11.15
N GLN A 59 -3.21 -1.77 -10.53
CA GLN A 59 -3.21 -1.49 -9.10
C GLN A 59 -3.14 0.02 -8.80
N PRO A 60 -4.13 0.81 -9.25
CA PRO A 60 -4.09 2.28 -9.18
C PRO A 60 -3.93 2.80 -7.75
N THR A 61 -4.60 2.19 -6.78
CA THR A 61 -4.52 2.60 -5.36
C THR A 61 -3.12 2.39 -4.80
N ARG A 62 -2.46 1.26 -5.11
CA ARG A 62 -1.10 0.99 -4.64
C ARG A 62 -0.07 1.92 -5.28
N ALA A 63 -0.20 2.14 -6.59
CA ALA A 63 0.65 3.07 -7.32
C ALA A 63 0.51 4.52 -6.81
N ARG A 64 -0.72 4.96 -6.49
CA ARG A 64 -0.94 6.27 -5.84
C ARG A 64 -0.34 6.34 -4.44
N ALA A 65 -0.43 5.26 -3.65
CA ALA A 65 0.18 5.25 -2.32
C ALA A 65 1.71 5.38 -2.39
N LEU A 66 2.35 4.75 -3.39
CA LEU A 66 3.76 4.98 -3.70
C LEU A 66 4.01 6.42 -4.17
N ALA A 67 3.18 6.93 -5.10
CA ALA A 67 3.30 8.29 -5.61
C ALA A 67 3.17 9.34 -4.50
N GLN A 68 2.26 9.19 -3.53
CA GLN A 68 2.17 10.04 -2.34
C GLN A 68 3.42 9.96 -1.46
N MET A 69 4.03 8.79 -1.34
CA MET A 69 5.30 8.66 -0.62
C MET A 69 6.41 9.42 -1.33
N LEU A 70 6.51 9.33 -2.65
CA LEU A 70 7.48 10.05 -3.47
C LEU A 70 7.22 11.58 -3.43
N GLU A 71 5.97 12.01 -3.59
CA GLU A 71 5.57 13.43 -3.54
C GLU A 71 5.91 14.08 -2.20
N ARG A 72 5.70 13.38 -1.07
CA ARG A 72 6.10 13.87 0.27
C ARG A 72 7.61 14.11 0.41
N HIS A 73 8.41 13.54 -0.48
CA HIS A 73 9.86 13.75 -0.56
C HIS A 73 10.24 14.69 -1.72
N ASP A 74 9.28 15.48 -2.24
CA ASP A 74 9.46 16.41 -3.37
C ASP A 74 9.93 15.75 -4.67
N VAL A 75 9.64 14.46 -4.85
CA VAL A 75 9.95 13.75 -6.08
C VAL A 75 8.97 14.15 -7.17
N GLN A 76 9.50 14.63 -8.28
CA GLN A 76 8.76 14.97 -9.49
C GLN A 76 8.43 13.68 -10.25
N MET A 77 7.18 13.59 -10.70
CA MET A 77 6.66 12.48 -11.48
C MET A 77 5.91 13.04 -12.69
N PHE A 78 5.90 12.30 -13.79
CA PHE A 78 5.28 12.70 -15.05
C PHE A 78 4.42 11.57 -15.59
N ASP A 79 3.41 11.89 -16.39
CA ASP A 79 2.82 10.90 -17.30
C ASP A 79 3.87 10.49 -18.35
N LEU A 80 3.68 9.33 -18.95
CA LEU A 80 4.46 8.90 -20.10
C LEU A 80 4.02 9.66 -21.36
N GLY A 81 4.97 10.28 -22.05
CA GLY A 81 4.75 10.86 -23.38
C GLY A 81 4.72 9.82 -24.50
N GLU A 82 5.16 8.59 -24.23
CA GLU A 82 5.24 7.50 -25.20
C GLU A 82 5.07 6.11 -24.56
N THR A 83 4.86 5.08 -25.39
CA THR A 83 4.79 3.71 -24.90
C THR A 83 6.19 3.18 -24.60
N VAL A 84 6.40 2.66 -23.39
CA VAL A 84 7.67 2.08 -22.95
C VAL A 84 7.52 0.56 -22.88
N GLN A 85 8.39 -0.14 -23.61
CA GLN A 85 8.50 -1.61 -23.55
C GLN A 85 9.86 -2.00 -22.98
N THR A 86 9.86 -2.64 -21.82
CA THR A 86 11.09 -3.04 -21.13
C THR A 86 10.84 -4.27 -20.26
N ASN A 87 11.82 -5.18 -20.19
CA ASN A 87 11.74 -6.40 -19.36
C ASN A 87 10.45 -7.21 -19.55
N GLY A 88 9.92 -7.27 -20.78
CA GLY A 88 8.68 -7.98 -21.11
C GLY A 88 7.38 -7.28 -20.66
N LYS A 89 7.47 -6.05 -20.14
CA LYS A 89 6.32 -5.23 -19.72
C LYS A 89 6.06 -4.11 -20.71
N THR A 90 4.81 -3.68 -20.80
CA THR A 90 4.39 -2.55 -21.62
C THR A 90 3.68 -1.52 -20.76
N PHE A 91 4.21 -0.30 -20.73
CA PHE A 91 3.62 0.85 -20.06
C PHE A 91 3.17 1.86 -21.12
N ARG A 92 1.94 2.34 -21.03
CA ARG A 92 1.38 3.29 -21.99
C ARG A 92 1.14 4.67 -21.34
N PRO A 93 1.09 5.74 -22.15
CA PRO A 93 0.56 7.03 -21.71
C PRO A 93 -0.79 6.87 -21.00
N GLY A 94 -0.94 7.54 -19.85
CA GLY A 94 -2.13 7.46 -19.00
C GLY A 94 -2.27 6.19 -18.15
N GLU A 95 -1.30 5.26 -18.21
CA GLU A 95 -1.31 4.00 -17.45
C GLU A 95 -0.11 3.87 -16.49
N ALA A 96 0.84 4.81 -16.51
CA ALA A 96 2.03 4.75 -15.67
C ALA A 96 2.61 6.13 -15.32
N TYR A 97 3.34 6.17 -14.20
CA TYR A 97 4.17 7.31 -13.80
C TYR A 97 5.61 7.12 -14.26
N MET A 98 6.20 8.15 -14.84
CA MET A 98 7.64 8.28 -15.09
C MET A 98 8.28 9.08 -13.96
N VAL A 99 9.29 8.50 -13.32
CA VAL A 99 10.05 9.08 -12.21
C VAL A 99 11.51 9.27 -12.67
N PRO A 100 11.89 10.48 -13.14
CA PRO A 100 13.24 10.74 -13.63
C PRO A 100 14.28 10.73 -12.52
N LEU A 101 15.54 10.40 -12.83
CA LEU A 101 16.66 10.63 -11.91
C LEU A 101 17.30 12.01 -12.08
N ASP A 102 17.04 12.71 -13.18
CA ASP A 102 17.56 14.05 -13.46
C ASP A 102 16.80 15.17 -12.71
N GLN A 103 16.55 14.95 -11.42
CA GLN A 103 15.93 15.89 -10.48
C GLN A 103 16.74 15.98 -9.17
N PRO A 104 16.53 17.00 -8.30
CA PRO A 104 17.26 17.12 -7.03
C PRO A 104 17.18 15.85 -6.17
N GLN A 105 16.03 15.18 -6.16
CA GLN A 105 15.80 13.96 -5.40
C GLN A 105 16.35 12.69 -6.07
N GLY A 106 17.09 12.78 -7.18
CA GLY A 106 17.54 11.60 -7.93
C GLY A 106 18.27 10.55 -7.10
N ARG A 107 19.08 10.99 -6.12
CA ARG A 107 19.76 10.08 -5.18
C ARG A 107 18.78 9.29 -4.31
N PHE A 108 17.72 9.94 -3.82
CA PHE A 108 16.66 9.31 -3.06
C PHE A 108 15.82 8.38 -3.95
N VAL A 109 15.44 8.82 -5.16
CA VAL A 109 14.67 8.00 -6.10
C VAL A 109 15.42 6.72 -6.43
N LYS A 110 16.71 6.80 -6.76
CA LYS A 110 17.58 5.64 -6.97
C LYS A 110 17.50 4.68 -5.77
N ALA A 111 17.83 5.15 -4.57
CA ALA A 111 17.85 4.32 -3.37
C ALA A 111 16.47 3.71 -3.03
N ALA A 112 15.38 4.43 -3.29
CA ALA A 112 14.03 3.96 -3.01
C ALA A 112 13.52 2.92 -4.02
N MET A 113 13.98 2.98 -5.27
CA MET A 113 13.39 2.22 -6.38
C MET A 113 14.30 1.12 -6.93
N GLU A 114 15.62 1.23 -6.78
CA GLU A 114 16.59 0.29 -7.34
C GLU A 114 16.61 -1.06 -6.63
N ARG A 115 16.80 -2.15 -7.39
CA ARG A 115 16.99 -3.48 -6.83
C ARG A 115 18.47 -3.77 -6.63
N THR A 116 18.91 -3.70 -5.38
CA THR A 116 20.30 -4.04 -5.02
C THR A 116 20.39 -5.52 -4.61
N SER A 117 21.01 -6.32 -5.46
CA SER A 117 21.20 -7.77 -5.23
C SER A 117 22.65 -8.16 -4.87
N SER A 118 23.61 -7.25 -4.98
CA SER A 118 25.00 -7.46 -4.57
C SER A 118 25.39 -6.43 -3.51
N TYR A 119 26.07 -6.91 -2.47
CA TYR A 119 26.59 -6.08 -1.38
C TYR A 119 28.07 -6.39 -1.16
N PRO A 120 28.91 -5.38 -0.89
CA PRO A 120 30.33 -5.59 -0.66
C PRO A 120 30.64 -6.26 0.68
N ASP A 121 29.70 -6.24 1.65
CA ASP A 121 29.90 -6.82 2.98
C ASP A 121 28.74 -7.75 3.40
N SER A 122 29.06 -8.71 4.26
CA SER A 122 28.20 -9.82 4.69
C SER A 122 27.33 -9.51 5.91
N ILE A 123 27.33 -8.26 6.39
CA ILE A 123 26.50 -7.79 7.52
C ILE A 123 25.05 -7.56 7.03
N PHE A 124 24.48 -8.64 6.49
CA PHE A 124 23.25 -8.70 5.71
C PHE A 124 21.98 -8.48 6.55
N TYR A 125 22.08 -8.62 7.88
CA TYR A 125 20.92 -8.74 8.76
C TYR A 125 20.17 -7.43 9.08
N ASP A 126 20.78 -6.25 8.82
CA ASP A 126 20.17 -4.95 9.18
C ASP A 126 19.83 -4.05 7.96
N VAL A 127 20.00 -4.52 6.72
CA VAL A 127 19.89 -3.64 5.52
C VAL A 127 19.01 -4.22 4.39
N SER A 128 18.40 -5.39 4.59
CA SER A 128 17.50 -5.99 3.57
C SER A 128 16.10 -5.39 3.64
N THR A 129 15.90 -4.23 2.98
CA THR A 129 14.56 -3.70 2.71
C THR A 129 14.17 -4.00 1.26
N TRP A 130 12.91 -4.33 1.03
CA TRP A 130 12.34 -4.41 -0.31
C TRP A 130 12.36 -3.03 -0.96
N THR A 131 12.67 -2.94 -2.25
CA THR A 131 12.53 -1.67 -2.98
C THR A 131 11.09 -1.17 -2.83
N MET A 132 10.89 0.15 -2.74
CA MET A 132 9.54 0.70 -2.51
C MET A 132 8.53 0.20 -3.54
N PRO A 133 8.83 0.13 -4.85
CA PRO A 133 7.90 -0.47 -5.81
C PRO A 133 7.49 -1.91 -5.49
N LEU A 134 8.40 -2.74 -4.96
CA LEU A 134 8.08 -4.10 -4.53
C LEU A 134 7.27 -4.11 -3.23
N ALA A 135 7.63 -3.28 -2.25
CA ALA A 135 6.91 -3.16 -0.98
C ALA A 135 5.45 -2.71 -1.17
N PHE A 136 5.21 -1.79 -2.11
CA PHE A 136 3.86 -1.37 -2.49
C PHE A 136 3.17 -2.37 -3.43
N GLY A 137 3.89 -3.36 -3.97
CA GLY A 137 3.34 -4.38 -4.86
C GLY A 137 2.84 -3.81 -6.19
N VAL A 138 3.64 -2.93 -6.81
CA VAL A 138 3.33 -2.29 -8.10
C VAL A 138 4.24 -2.78 -9.22
N GLU A 139 3.66 -2.84 -10.41
CA GLU A 139 4.39 -3.04 -11.66
C GLU A 139 5.38 -1.87 -11.86
N HIS A 140 6.66 -2.18 -12.07
CA HIS A 140 7.66 -1.14 -12.32
C HIS A 140 8.81 -1.67 -13.19
N ALA A 141 9.57 -0.75 -13.77
CA ALA A 141 10.82 -1.02 -14.47
C ALA A 141 11.78 0.18 -14.37
N ALA A 142 13.09 -0.12 -14.36
CA ALA A 142 14.13 0.87 -14.63
C ALA A 142 14.34 0.96 -16.15
N VAL A 143 14.62 2.16 -16.65
CA VAL A 143 14.90 2.43 -18.06
C VAL A 143 16.18 3.24 -18.20
N SER A 144 17.03 2.84 -19.14
CA SER A 144 18.34 3.45 -19.36
C SER A 144 18.30 4.68 -20.26
N ASP A 145 17.25 4.82 -21.05
CA ASP A 145 16.93 6.05 -21.77
C ASP A 145 15.65 6.62 -21.15
N ALA A 146 15.71 7.83 -20.62
CA ALA A 146 14.53 8.48 -20.05
C ALA A 146 13.43 8.67 -21.12
N PRO A 147 12.22 8.11 -20.93
CA PRO A 147 11.11 8.33 -21.85
C PRO A 147 10.72 9.80 -21.92
N THR A 148 10.10 10.18 -23.03
CA THR A 148 9.51 11.51 -23.20
C THR A 148 8.58 11.82 -22.04
N ARG A 149 8.80 12.96 -21.37
CA ARG A 149 7.94 13.43 -20.28
C ARG A 149 6.61 13.92 -20.85
N GLY A 150 5.52 13.35 -20.37
CA GLY A 150 4.18 13.91 -20.53
C GLY A 150 3.93 15.03 -19.52
N ASP A 151 2.66 15.22 -19.15
CA ASP A 151 2.27 16.21 -18.15
C ASP A 151 2.85 15.84 -16.77
N ARG A 152 3.22 16.86 -16.00
CA ARG A 152 3.64 16.67 -14.62
C ARG A 152 2.46 16.21 -13.77
N ILE A 153 2.68 15.21 -12.92
CA ILE A 153 1.69 14.74 -11.94
C ILE A 153 1.67 15.72 -10.77
N GLU A 154 0.57 16.46 -10.64
CA GLU A 154 0.35 17.44 -9.56
C GLU A 154 -0.63 16.93 -8.48
N ASP A 155 -1.40 15.88 -8.79
CA ASP A 155 -2.39 15.31 -7.86
C ASP A 155 -2.23 13.78 -7.78
N VAL A 156 -1.79 13.33 -6.61
CA VAL A 156 -1.65 11.92 -6.24
C VAL A 156 -2.67 11.50 -5.18
N SER A 157 -3.71 12.30 -4.97
CA SER A 157 -4.83 11.92 -4.10
C SER A 157 -5.47 10.61 -4.58
N PHE A 158 -5.94 9.82 -3.61
CA PHE A 158 -6.71 8.64 -3.96
C PHE A 158 -8.01 9.06 -4.64
N ARG A 159 -8.40 8.32 -5.67
CA ARG A 159 -9.70 8.50 -6.31
C ARG A 159 -10.73 7.71 -5.53
N GLU A 160 -11.82 8.37 -5.17
CA GLU A 160 -13.00 7.73 -4.63
C GLU A 160 -13.45 6.59 -5.56
N GLY A 161 -13.85 5.48 -4.95
CA GLY A 161 -14.54 4.42 -5.65
C GLY A 161 -15.98 4.83 -5.94
N THR A 162 -16.70 3.97 -6.64
CA THR A 162 -18.08 4.20 -7.03
C THR A 162 -18.97 3.04 -6.64
N VAL A 163 -20.24 3.33 -6.33
CA VAL A 163 -21.27 2.29 -6.21
C VAL A 163 -21.90 2.07 -7.59
N VAL A 164 -21.32 1.16 -8.36
CA VAL A 164 -21.74 0.85 -9.73
C VAL A 164 -23.12 0.18 -9.70
N GLY A 165 -24.09 0.77 -10.41
CA GLY A 165 -25.49 0.32 -10.40
C GLY A 165 -26.33 0.92 -9.26
N GLY A 166 -25.73 1.73 -8.37
CA GLY A 166 -26.46 2.46 -7.33
C GLY A 166 -26.96 1.57 -6.20
N ARG A 167 -28.22 1.76 -5.79
CA ARG A 167 -28.81 1.00 -4.68
C ARG A 167 -29.33 -0.34 -5.17
N SER A 168 -28.80 -1.43 -4.63
CA SER A 168 -29.35 -2.77 -4.84
C SER A 168 -30.38 -3.12 -3.77
N GLU A 169 -31.38 -3.90 -4.18
CA GLU A 169 -32.36 -4.54 -3.29
C GLU A 169 -31.98 -5.99 -2.93
N TYR A 170 -30.93 -6.53 -3.55
CA TYR A 170 -30.54 -7.94 -3.37
C TYR A 170 -29.14 -8.09 -2.75
N THR A 171 -28.07 -7.66 -3.44
CA THR A 171 -26.68 -7.86 -2.99
C THR A 171 -25.75 -6.80 -3.55
N TYR A 172 -24.67 -6.53 -2.83
CA TYR A 172 -23.49 -5.83 -3.34
C TYR A 172 -22.28 -6.77 -3.43
N ILE A 173 -21.40 -6.54 -4.40
CA ILE A 173 -20.12 -7.24 -4.54
C ILE A 173 -18.97 -6.23 -4.42
N VAL A 174 -18.04 -6.51 -3.52
CA VAL A 174 -16.79 -5.75 -3.37
C VAL A 174 -15.64 -6.62 -3.90
N PRO A 175 -14.93 -6.21 -4.98
CA PRO A 175 -13.75 -6.93 -5.46
C PRO A 175 -12.63 -6.92 -4.43
N TRP A 176 -11.91 -8.04 -4.28
CA TRP A 176 -10.84 -8.16 -3.29
C TRP A 176 -9.53 -7.50 -3.71
N GLY A 177 -9.29 -7.33 -5.00
CA GLY A 177 -7.98 -6.90 -5.53
C GLY A 177 -7.51 -5.50 -5.11
N ASN A 178 -8.42 -4.66 -4.60
CA ASN A 178 -8.08 -3.30 -4.17
C ASN A 178 -7.33 -3.31 -2.82
N TYR A 179 -6.30 -2.48 -2.69
CA TYR A 179 -5.49 -2.34 -1.48
C TYR A 179 -6.29 -2.09 -0.19
N TYR A 180 -7.39 -1.33 -0.26
CA TYR A 180 -8.22 -1.00 0.89
C TYR A 180 -9.43 -1.93 1.06
N ALA A 181 -9.55 -3.01 0.27
CA ALA A 181 -10.60 -4.01 0.45
C ALA A 181 -10.66 -4.60 1.89
N PRO A 182 -9.53 -4.87 2.59
CA PRO A 182 -9.58 -5.28 3.99
C PRO A 182 -10.20 -4.22 4.93
N ARG A 183 -9.91 -2.93 4.69
CA ARG A 183 -10.52 -1.83 5.46
C ARG A 183 -12.02 -1.74 5.20
N ALA A 184 -12.44 -1.93 3.95
CA ALA A 184 -13.85 -2.00 3.58
C ALA A 184 -14.58 -3.16 4.29
N VAL A 185 -13.97 -4.34 4.35
CA VAL A 185 -14.53 -5.49 5.09
C VAL A 185 -14.63 -5.19 6.59
N GLN A 186 -13.59 -4.60 7.19
CA GLN A 186 -13.66 -4.21 8.59
C GLN A 186 -14.78 -3.19 8.85
N ARG A 187 -15.03 -2.28 7.91
CA ARG A 187 -16.15 -1.33 7.99
C ARG A 187 -17.50 -2.04 8.00
N LEU A 188 -17.67 -3.10 7.20
CA LEU A 188 -18.87 -3.94 7.25
C LEU A 188 -19.05 -4.56 8.65
N HIS A 189 -18.00 -5.17 9.20
CA HIS A 189 -18.04 -5.78 10.53
C HIS A 189 -18.37 -4.77 11.64
N ASN A 190 -17.80 -3.57 11.59
CA ASN A 190 -18.08 -2.50 12.55
C ASN A 190 -19.54 -2.02 12.55
N ASN A 191 -20.33 -2.39 11.53
CA ASN A 191 -21.76 -2.07 11.42
C ASN A 191 -22.63 -3.35 11.50
N ASP A 192 -22.11 -4.42 12.13
CA ASP A 192 -22.77 -5.71 12.31
C ASP A 192 -23.18 -6.43 11.00
N ILE A 193 -22.64 -5.99 9.86
CA ILE A 193 -22.86 -6.62 8.57
C ILE A 193 -22.00 -7.87 8.46
N ARG A 194 -22.60 -8.97 7.98
CA ARG A 194 -21.97 -10.28 7.82
C ARG A 194 -21.69 -10.54 6.33
N PRO A 195 -20.55 -10.06 5.79
CA PRO A 195 -20.16 -10.36 4.43
C PRO A 195 -19.91 -11.87 4.25
N ARG A 196 -20.01 -12.31 3.00
CA ARG A 196 -19.61 -13.65 2.56
C ARG A 196 -18.43 -13.54 1.60
N VAL A 197 -17.56 -14.53 1.59
CA VAL A 197 -16.43 -14.59 0.64
C VAL A 197 -16.70 -15.63 -0.45
N MET A 198 -16.42 -15.25 -1.69
CA MET A 198 -16.48 -16.12 -2.86
C MET A 198 -15.08 -16.67 -3.14
N THR A 199 -14.89 -17.98 -2.93
CA THR A 199 -13.58 -18.63 -3.13
C THR A 199 -13.28 -18.94 -4.59
N ASP A 200 -14.32 -19.06 -5.42
CA ASP A 200 -14.23 -19.25 -6.87
C ASP A 200 -14.59 -17.97 -7.62
N PRO A 201 -13.97 -17.74 -8.80
CA PRO A 201 -14.33 -16.60 -9.64
C PRO A 201 -15.77 -16.74 -10.14
N LEU A 202 -16.42 -15.60 -10.35
CA LEU A 202 -17.80 -15.53 -10.83
C LEU A 202 -18.01 -14.37 -11.79
N THR A 203 -19.10 -14.44 -12.55
CA THR A 203 -19.60 -13.33 -13.36
C THR A 203 -20.99 -12.96 -12.87
N ALA A 204 -21.26 -11.67 -12.65
CA ALA A 204 -22.58 -11.17 -12.27
C ALA A 204 -23.08 -10.13 -13.28
N ARG A 205 -24.40 -9.90 -13.30
CA ARG A 205 -25.01 -8.82 -14.07
C ARG A 205 -25.05 -7.56 -13.20
N VAL A 206 -24.30 -6.53 -13.60
CA VAL A 206 -24.26 -5.22 -12.94
C VAL A 206 -24.73 -4.18 -13.96
N ASN A 207 -25.78 -3.43 -13.62
CA ASN A 207 -26.32 -2.36 -14.47
C ASN A 207 -26.54 -2.79 -15.95
N GLY A 208 -27.03 -4.02 -16.15
CA GLY A 208 -27.27 -4.59 -17.49
C GLY A 208 -26.04 -5.24 -18.17
N SER A 209 -24.83 -5.01 -17.68
CA SER A 209 -23.59 -5.58 -18.24
C SER A 209 -23.07 -6.77 -17.42
N SER A 210 -22.37 -7.69 -18.07
CA SER A 210 -21.65 -8.76 -17.36
C SER A 210 -20.36 -8.20 -16.78
N GLN A 211 -20.15 -8.39 -15.48
CA GLN A 211 -18.91 -8.05 -14.78
C GLN A 211 -18.30 -9.31 -14.17
N SER A 212 -17.01 -9.52 -14.39
CA SER A 212 -16.24 -10.63 -13.83
C SER A 212 -15.62 -10.22 -12.50
N PHE A 213 -15.58 -11.16 -11.55
CA PHE A 213 -14.97 -10.99 -10.25
C PHE A 213 -14.04 -12.17 -9.96
N ASP A 214 -12.82 -11.85 -9.55
CA ASP A 214 -11.82 -12.84 -9.18
C ASP A 214 -12.11 -13.48 -7.81
N ARG A 215 -11.29 -14.48 -7.47
CA ARG A 215 -11.31 -15.14 -6.17
C ARG A 215 -11.16 -14.13 -5.03
N GLY A 216 -11.91 -14.36 -3.96
CA GLY A 216 -11.91 -13.51 -2.76
C GLY A 216 -12.98 -12.41 -2.79
N ALA A 217 -13.74 -12.26 -3.88
CA ALA A 217 -14.81 -11.27 -3.95
C ALA A 217 -15.76 -11.37 -2.75
N ILE A 218 -16.09 -10.22 -2.18
CA ILE A 218 -16.89 -10.12 -0.96
C ILE A 218 -18.34 -9.80 -1.35
N VAL A 219 -19.26 -10.64 -0.90
CA VAL A 219 -20.70 -10.52 -1.14
C VAL A 219 -21.38 -9.98 0.10
N VAL A 220 -22.13 -8.89 -0.06
CA VAL A 220 -22.90 -8.23 1.00
C VAL A 220 -24.37 -8.33 0.65
N GLN A 221 -25.08 -9.28 1.26
CA GLN A 221 -26.52 -9.46 1.07
C GLN A 221 -27.28 -8.27 1.69
N VAL A 222 -28.27 -7.74 1.00
CA VAL A 222 -29.08 -6.61 1.49
C VAL A 222 -30.01 -7.04 2.63
N GLN A 223 -30.53 -8.27 2.56
CA GLN A 223 -31.37 -8.83 3.63
C GLN A 223 -30.52 -9.60 4.63
N GLN A 224 -30.30 -9.00 5.80
CA GLN A 224 -29.62 -9.62 6.93
C GLN A 224 -30.39 -9.40 8.22
N ARG A 225 -30.33 -10.37 9.13
CA ARG A 225 -30.99 -10.25 10.43
C ARG A 225 -30.25 -9.20 11.28
N GLY A 226 -30.97 -8.19 11.76
CA GLY A 226 -30.44 -7.19 12.70
C GLY A 226 -29.83 -5.95 12.05
N VAL A 227 -29.77 -5.88 10.71
CA VAL A 227 -29.25 -4.71 9.97
C VAL A 227 -30.27 -4.30 8.92
N SER A 228 -30.56 -2.99 8.81
CA SER A 228 -31.50 -2.48 7.82
C SER A 228 -30.85 -2.37 6.42
N PRO A 229 -31.62 -2.51 5.33
CA PRO A 229 -31.14 -2.23 3.98
C PRO A 229 -30.53 -0.82 3.81
N ASP A 230 -31.10 0.18 4.48
CA ASP A 230 -30.58 1.56 4.47
C ASP A 230 -29.19 1.64 5.11
N THR A 231 -28.98 0.94 6.23
CA THR A 231 -27.67 0.84 6.88
C THR A 231 -26.64 0.23 5.92
N ILE A 232 -26.97 -0.89 5.27
CA ILE A 232 -26.06 -1.56 4.32
C ILE A 232 -25.70 -0.62 3.17
N HIS A 233 -26.70 0.04 2.57
CA HIS A 233 -26.45 0.99 1.48
C HIS A 233 -25.53 2.14 1.94
N SER A 234 -25.78 2.73 3.11
CA SER A 234 -24.93 3.80 3.66
C SER A 234 -23.50 3.36 3.96
N VAL A 235 -23.30 2.10 4.38
CA VAL A 235 -21.96 1.54 4.60
C VAL A 235 -21.25 1.34 3.28
N VAL A 236 -21.95 0.81 2.26
CA VAL A 236 -21.41 0.62 0.92
C VAL A 236 -21.00 1.93 0.26
N GLN A 237 -21.80 3.01 0.41
CA GLN A 237 -21.42 4.34 -0.07
C GLN A 237 -20.14 4.84 0.60
N ARG A 238 -20.03 4.72 1.93
CA ARG A 238 -18.80 5.07 2.65
C ARG A 238 -17.59 4.23 2.25
N ILE A 239 -17.77 2.95 1.91
CA ILE A 239 -16.69 2.11 1.36
C ILE A 239 -16.18 2.69 0.04
N ALA A 240 -17.09 3.07 -0.85
CA ALA A 240 -16.71 3.67 -2.13
C ALA A 240 -15.95 4.99 -1.92
N GLU A 241 -16.52 5.90 -1.13
CA GLU A 241 -15.99 7.25 -0.89
C GLU A 241 -14.68 7.21 -0.09
N GLU A 242 -14.67 6.56 1.07
CA GLU A 242 -13.54 6.65 2.01
C GLU A 242 -12.52 5.51 1.86
N ASP A 243 -12.94 4.35 1.34
CA ASP A 243 -12.05 3.19 1.15
C ASP A 243 -11.56 3.06 -0.29
N TYR A 244 -11.99 3.94 -1.21
CA TYR A 244 -11.50 3.98 -2.60
C TYR A 244 -11.72 2.64 -3.33
N VAL A 245 -12.77 1.91 -2.97
CA VAL A 245 -13.12 0.60 -3.53
C VAL A 245 -14.43 0.69 -4.30
N ASP A 246 -14.43 0.32 -5.57
CA ASP A 246 -15.67 0.18 -6.32
C ASP A 246 -16.54 -0.96 -5.74
N VAL A 247 -17.82 -0.67 -5.55
CA VAL A 247 -18.81 -1.63 -5.07
C VAL A 247 -19.88 -1.81 -6.13
N TYR A 248 -20.26 -3.05 -6.42
CA TYR A 248 -21.11 -3.40 -7.54
C TYR A 248 -22.47 -3.87 -7.04
N ALA A 249 -23.53 -3.13 -7.35
CA ALA A 249 -24.91 -3.52 -7.09
C ALA A 249 -25.33 -4.65 -8.03
N VAL A 250 -25.86 -5.74 -7.47
CA VAL A 250 -26.33 -6.90 -8.23
C VAL A 250 -27.74 -7.27 -7.76
N ASP A 251 -28.69 -7.21 -8.68
CA ASP A 251 -30.11 -7.38 -8.38
C ASP A 251 -30.61 -8.83 -8.51
N GLN A 252 -29.74 -9.75 -8.89
CA GLN A 252 -30.08 -11.16 -9.09
C GLN A 252 -29.08 -12.09 -8.41
N GLY A 253 -29.58 -13.18 -7.82
CA GLY A 253 -28.73 -14.21 -7.22
C GLY A 253 -28.04 -15.14 -8.21
N MET A 254 -28.59 -15.25 -9.42
CA MET A 254 -28.09 -16.16 -10.44
C MET A 254 -26.92 -15.53 -11.20
N THR A 255 -25.79 -16.24 -11.24
CA THR A 255 -24.58 -15.80 -11.93
C THR A 255 -24.51 -16.40 -13.33
N PRO A 256 -24.22 -15.62 -14.39
CA PRO A 256 -23.93 -16.17 -15.71
C PRO A 256 -22.81 -17.24 -15.74
N GLN A 257 -21.79 -17.10 -14.90
CA GLN A 257 -20.68 -18.05 -14.77
C GLN A 257 -20.21 -18.09 -13.31
N GLY A 258 -19.72 -19.25 -12.87
CA GLY A 258 -19.28 -19.46 -11.49
C GLY A 258 -20.45 -19.81 -10.54
N PRO A 259 -20.19 -19.80 -9.23
CA PRO A 259 -21.20 -20.09 -8.21
C PRO A 259 -22.20 -18.94 -8.03
N ASP A 260 -23.48 -19.28 -7.88
CA ASP A 260 -24.54 -18.31 -7.57
C ASP A 260 -24.28 -17.58 -6.24
N LEU A 261 -24.69 -16.31 -6.15
CA LEU A 261 -24.47 -15.43 -5.00
C LEU A 261 -25.24 -15.86 -3.73
N GLY A 262 -26.24 -16.74 -3.89
CA GLY A 262 -26.96 -17.37 -2.79
C GLY A 262 -26.51 -18.80 -2.46
N SER A 263 -25.49 -19.31 -3.17
CA SER A 263 -25.05 -20.69 -3.01
C SER A 263 -24.41 -20.94 -1.65
N ARG A 264 -24.55 -22.17 -1.15
CA ARG A 264 -23.95 -22.62 0.11
C ARG A 264 -22.41 -22.65 0.08
N ASN A 265 -21.81 -22.52 -1.10
CA ASN A 265 -20.36 -22.51 -1.30
C ASN A 265 -19.72 -21.15 -0.97
N SER A 266 -20.51 -20.18 -0.48
CA SER A 266 -20.02 -18.91 0.04
C SER A 266 -20.04 -18.92 1.58
N SER A 267 -18.84 -18.91 2.17
CA SER A 267 -18.69 -18.88 3.63
C SER A 267 -18.94 -17.47 4.17
N ILE A 268 -19.56 -17.36 5.34
CA ILE A 268 -19.59 -16.10 6.08
C ILE A 268 -18.14 -15.77 6.45
N LEU A 269 -17.73 -14.55 6.15
CA LEU A 269 -16.44 -14.03 6.59
C LEU A 269 -16.65 -13.47 8.00
N GLU A 270 -16.08 -14.13 8.99
CA GLU A 270 -16.16 -13.69 10.38
C GLU A 270 -15.12 -12.59 10.65
N PRO A 271 -15.40 -11.63 11.56
CA PRO A 271 -14.43 -10.62 11.93
C PRO A 271 -13.17 -11.26 12.51
N PRO A 272 -11.97 -10.77 12.17
CA PRO A 272 -10.73 -11.31 12.72
C PRO A 272 -10.61 -10.98 14.22
N GLU A 273 -10.21 -11.96 15.02
CA GLU A 273 -9.84 -11.76 16.43
C GLU A 273 -8.32 -11.76 16.56
N VAL A 274 -7.76 -10.73 17.21
CA VAL A 274 -6.31 -10.60 17.40
C VAL A 274 -5.92 -11.23 18.74
N ALA A 275 -5.10 -12.28 18.68
CA ALA A 275 -4.47 -12.85 19.88
C ALA A 275 -3.12 -12.18 20.13
N ILE A 276 -2.92 -11.65 21.35
CA ILE A 276 -1.62 -11.13 21.80
C ILE A 276 -0.97 -12.18 22.69
N VAL A 277 0.15 -12.74 22.25
CA VAL A 277 0.96 -13.68 23.02
C VAL A 277 2.18 -12.96 23.57
N THR A 278 2.33 -12.93 24.89
CA THR A 278 3.43 -12.24 25.58
C THR A 278 4.13 -13.14 26.59
N GLY A 279 5.39 -12.84 26.85
CA GLY A 279 6.25 -13.58 27.76
C GLY A 279 6.13 -13.17 29.22
N THR A 280 6.38 -14.10 30.12
CA THR A 280 6.80 -13.74 31.47
C THR A 280 8.25 -13.26 31.37
N GLY A 281 8.55 -11.97 31.59
CA GLY A 281 9.86 -11.33 31.33
C GLY A 281 11.10 -11.87 32.07
N GLY A 282 11.14 -13.14 32.47
CA GLY A 282 12.29 -13.83 33.02
C GLY A 282 13.26 -14.30 31.92
N GLY A 283 14.54 -14.00 32.08
CA GLY A 283 15.62 -14.30 31.13
C GLY A 283 16.00 -15.78 30.99
N SER A 284 15.04 -16.70 31.17
CA SER A 284 15.28 -18.12 30.93
C SER A 284 15.33 -18.38 29.42
N ARG A 285 16.39 -19.04 28.95
CA ARG A 285 16.50 -19.54 27.57
C ARG A 285 15.47 -20.64 27.23
N TYR A 286 14.66 -21.04 28.22
CA TYR A 286 13.55 -21.98 28.09
C TYR A 286 12.17 -21.36 28.41
N GLY A 287 12.10 -20.04 28.64
CA GLY A 287 10.83 -19.31 28.76
C GLY A 287 10.33 -18.95 27.37
N GLY A 288 9.05 -19.23 27.07
CA GLY A 288 8.45 -19.12 25.73
C GLY A 288 8.62 -17.76 25.03
N THR A 289 7.55 -16.98 24.90
CA THR A 289 7.64 -15.63 24.33
C THR A 289 8.32 -14.67 25.32
N SER A 290 8.77 -13.49 24.87
CA SER A 290 9.40 -12.46 25.71
C SER A 290 8.49 -11.24 25.85
N ALA A 291 8.40 -10.65 27.04
CA ALA A 291 7.67 -9.39 27.24
C ALA A 291 8.27 -8.22 26.45
N TYR A 292 9.56 -8.29 26.11
CA TYR A 292 10.24 -7.26 25.30
C TYR A 292 9.77 -7.23 23.84
N ASN A 293 9.16 -8.31 23.37
CA ASN A 293 8.67 -8.43 21.99
C ASN A 293 7.15 -8.24 21.92
N ALA A 294 6.50 -7.93 23.06
CA ALA A 294 5.07 -7.69 23.10
C ALA A 294 4.75 -6.37 22.39
N GLY A 295 3.87 -6.44 21.39
CA GLY A 295 3.50 -5.28 20.57
C GLY A 295 4.25 -5.19 19.22
N GLU A 296 5.16 -6.12 18.93
CA GLU A 296 5.68 -6.28 17.57
C GLU A 296 4.56 -6.78 16.64
N VAL A 297 4.17 -5.95 15.67
CA VAL A 297 3.23 -6.31 14.61
C VAL A 297 4.04 -6.68 13.37
N TRP A 298 4.05 -7.97 13.04
CA TRP A 298 4.65 -8.47 11.83
C TRP A 298 3.61 -8.41 10.71
N HIS A 299 3.74 -7.47 9.78
CA HIS A 299 3.04 -7.55 8.50
C HIS A 299 3.87 -8.43 7.54
N LEU A 300 3.20 -9.32 6.79
CA LEU A 300 3.79 -10.11 5.71
C LEU A 300 3.37 -9.52 4.36
#